data_AF-A0AAU4RIS1-F1
#
_entry.id   AF-A0AAU4RIS1-F1
#
_cell.length_a   1.000
_cell.length_b   1.000
_cell.length_c   1.000
_cell.angle_alpha   90.00
_cell.angle_beta   90.00
_cell.angle_gamma   90.00
#
_symmetry.space_group_name_H-M   'P 1'
#
loop_
_entity.id
_entity.type
_entity.pdbx_description
1 polymer ?
#
loop_
_entity_poly.entity_id
_entity_poly.type
_entity_poly.pdbx_seq_one_letter_code
_entity_poly.pdbx_strand_id
1 'polypeptide(L)'
;MAEIEDDVGRHKLEKYIALLPGVQAALEEVQFDVAARAEALLLAHRLEGHSSIDVERGDVDRYVILDDERGKKAALSIEFGRAADVVVKKDKDGQPHLVMQSASEGLFILARAANLPKKRKGKVHLD
;
A
#
# COMPACT_ATOMS: atom_id res chain seq x y z
N MET A 1 -29.95 -3.49 32.48
CA MET A 1 -29.46 -2.67 31.36
C MET A 1 -28.03 -2.30 31.73
N ALA A 2 -27.04 -2.58 30.88
CA ALA A 2 -25.65 -2.23 31.19
C ALA A 2 -25.40 -0.79 30.73
N GLU A 3 -24.89 0.04 31.63
CA GLU A 3 -24.40 1.37 31.28
C GLU A 3 -23.01 1.21 30.66
N ILE A 4 -22.83 1.76 29.45
CA ILE A 4 -21.53 1.83 28.79
C ILE A 4 -21.06 3.26 28.95
N GLU A 5 -19.92 3.46 29.57
CA GLU A 5 -19.26 4.77 29.63
C GLU A 5 -18.60 5.04 28.27
N ASP A 6 -18.89 6.20 27.68
CA ASP A 6 -18.37 6.59 26.36
C ASP A 6 -16.87 6.94 26.39
N ASP A 7 -16.30 7.17 27.58
CA ASP A 7 -14.92 7.60 27.80
C ASP A 7 -14.24 6.82 28.92
N VAL A 8 -12.95 6.55 28.74
CA VAL A 8 -12.04 6.01 29.77
C VAL A 8 -10.92 7.03 29.99
N GLY A 9 -11.01 7.78 31.08
CA GLY A 9 -10.10 8.88 31.37
C GLY A 9 -10.23 10.02 30.35
N ARG A 10 -9.19 10.22 29.51
CA ARG A 10 -9.16 11.27 28.47
C ARG A 10 -9.46 10.76 27.06
N HIS A 11 -9.74 9.47 26.92
CA HIS A 11 -9.91 8.81 25.63
C HIS A 11 -11.33 8.30 25.51
N LYS A 12 -11.93 8.47 24.32
CA LYS A 12 -13.13 7.72 23.96
C LYS A 12 -12.89 6.23 24.11
N LEU A 13 -13.91 5.50 24.52
CA LEU A 13 -13.84 4.06 24.79
C LEU A 13 -13.21 3.29 23.63
N GLU A 14 -13.56 3.60 22.38
CA GLU A 14 -13.04 2.91 21.20
C GLU A 14 -11.54 3.14 21.01
N LYS A 15 -11.07 4.38 21.23
CA LYS A 15 -9.63 4.70 21.16
C LYS A 15 -8.88 4.03 22.29
N TYR A 16 -9.46 3.98 23.49
CA TYR A 16 -8.86 3.26 24.62
C TYR A 16 -8.69 1.77 24.31
N ILE A 17 -9.75 1.11 23.80
CA ILE A 17 -9.70 -0.29 23.40
C ILE A 17 -8.66 -0.51 22.30
N ALA A 18 -8.63 0.34 21.27
CA ALA A 18 -7.67 0.23 20.18
C ALA A 18 -6.21 0.32 20.67
N LEU A 19 -5.94 1.10 21.71
CA LEU A 19 -4.61 1.27 22.29
C LEU A 19 -4.22 0.19 23.30
N LEU A 20 -5.12 -0.75 23.64
CA LEU A 20 -4.78 -1.84 24.56
C LEU A 20 -3.60 -2.67 24.03
N PRO A 21 -2.65 -3.08 24.89
CA PRO A 21 -1.46 -3.80 24.47
C PRO A 21 -1.77 -5.06 23.65
N GLY A 22 -2.80 -5.83 24.03
CA GLY A 22 -3.20 -7.03 23.31
C GLY A 22 -3.73 -6.75 21.90
N VAL A 23 -4.45 -5.63 21.71
CA VAL A 23 -4.93 -5.20 20.39
C VAL A 23 -3.76 -4.76 19.52
N GLN A 24 -2.85 -3.96 20.08
CA GLN A 24 -1.68 -3.46 19.37
C GLN A 24 -0.71 -4.60 18.98
N ALA A 25 -0.54 -5.61 19.83
CA ALA A 25 0.24 -6.82 19.53
C ALA A 25 -0.39 -7.65 18.40
N ALA A 26 -1.72 -7.84 18.43
CA ALA A 26 -2.43 -8.55 17.36
C ALA A 26 -2.31 -7.83 16.01
N LEU A 27 -2.36 -6.49 16.01
CA LEU A 27 -2.14 -5.70 14.79
C LEU A 27 -0.71 -5.83 14.26
N GLU A 28 0.28 -5.90 15.15
CA GLU A 28 1.69 -6.09 14.78
C GLU A 28 1.95 -7.47 14.17
N GLU A 29 1.34 -8.52 14.73
CA GLU A 29 1.41 -9.88 14.17
C GLU A 29 0.82 -9.92 12.75
N VAL A 30 -0.37 -9.33 12.56
CA VAL A 30 -1.00 -9.25 11.24
C VAL A 30 -0.15 -8.42 10.27
N GLN A 31 0.39 -7.28 10.71
CA GLN A 31 1.26 -6.43 9.88
C GLN A 31 2.49 -7.21 9.42
N PHE A 32 3.15 -7.92 10.34
CA PHE A 32 4.33 -8.73 10.04
C PHE A 32 4.02 -9.81 9.00
N ASP A 33 2.94 -10.56 9.20
CA ASP A 33 2.50 -11.60 8.27
C ASP A 33 2.21 -11.07 6.87
N VAL A 34 1.52 -9.92 6.79
CA VAL A 34 1.21 -9.28 5.51
C VAL A 34 2.48 -8.75 4.86
N ALA A 35 3.38 -8.11 5.61
CA ALA A 35 4.64 -7.60 5.08
C ALA A 35 5.51 -8.73 4.52
N ALA A 36 5.70 -9.83 5.26
CA ALA A 36 6.48 -10.98 4.81
C ALA A 36 5.91 -11.61 3.52
N ARG A 37 4.57 -11.72 3.42
CA ARG A 37 3.91 -12.20 2.20
C ARG A 37 4.09 -11.22 1.03
N ALA A 38 3.95 -9.93 1.29
CA ALA A 38 4.13 -8.89 0.28
C ALA A 38 5.57 -8.89 -0.25
N GLU A 39 6.57 -9.06 0.61
CA GLU A 39 7.97 -9.19 0.21
C GLU A 39 8.16 -10.41 -0.69
N ALA A 40 7.68 -11.58 -0.27
CA ALA A 40 7.79 -12.80 -1.07
C ALA A 40 7.14 -12.65 -2.46
N LEU A 41 5.96 -12.05 -2.52
CA LEU A 41 5.27 -11.75 -3.78
C LEU A 41 6.05 -10.75 -4.64
N LEU A 42 6.59 -9.70 -4.03
CA LEU A 42 7.37 -8.70 -4.74
C LEU A 42 8.65 -9.30 -5.31
N LEU A 43 9.39 -10.10 -4.53
CA LEU A 43 10.59 -10.81 -4.96
C LEU A 43 10.31 -11.74 -6.14
N ALA A 44 9.20 -12.47 -6.15
CA ALA A 44 8.82 -13.36 -7.25
C ALA A 44 8.59 -12.61 -8.58
N HIS A 45 8.31 -11.31 -8.54
CA HIS A 45 8.05 -10.46 -9.71
C HIS A 45 9.17 -9.44 -9.98
N ARG A 46 10.24 -9.42 -9.18
CA ARG A 46 11.30 -8.40 -9.23
C ARG A 46 12.33 -8.76 -10.29
N LEU A 47 12.32 -8.03 -11.41
CA LEU A 47 13.40 -8.06 -12.40
C LEU A 47 14.49 -7.00 -12.13
N GLU A 48 14.14 -5.83 -11.59
CA GLU A 48 15.03 -4.64 -11.57
C GLU A 48 15.29 -4.00 -10.20
N GLY A 49 14.96 -4.60 -9.06
CA GLY A 49 15.56 -4.12 -7.80
C GLY A 49 15.00 -2.83 -7.16
N HIS A 50 14.03 -2.12 -7.74
CA HIS A 50 13.74 -0.75 -7.29
C HIS A 50 12.61 -0.54 -6.27
N SER A 51 11.69 -1.49 -6.15
CA SER A 51 10.59 -1.41 -5.18
C SER A 51 10.90 -2.23 -3.93
N SER A 52 10.34 -1.82 -2.79
CA SER A 52 10.45 -2.47 -1.48
C SER A 52 9.12 -2.48 -0.73
N ILE A 53 9.03 -3.36 0.26
CA ILE A 53 7.96 -3.33 1.25
C ILE A 53 8.51 -2.60 2.48
N ASP A 54 7.71 -1.70 3.03
CA ASP A 54 7.99 -1.02 4.29
C ASP A 54 6.79 -1.18 5.25
N VAL A 55 7.04 -0.93 6.53
CA VAL A 55 6.04 -0.98 7.58
C VAL A 55 6.05 0.31 8.39
N GLU A 56 4.87 0.88 8.61
CA GLU A 56 4.73 2.08 9.43
C GLU A 56 3.71 1.85 10.54
N ARG A 57 3.92 2.55 11.66
CA ARG A 57 3.06 2.51 12.82
C ARG A 57 2.41 3.88 13.04
N GLY A 58 1.08 3.90 13.02
CA GLY A 58 0.29 5.01 13.53
C GLY A 58 -0.03 4.85 15.02
N ASP A 59 -0.82 5.78 15.56
CA ASP A 59 -1.32 5.73 16.94
C ASP A 59 -2.07 4.42 17.24
N VAL A 60 -3.01 4.09 16.35
CA VAL A 60 -3.87 2.90 16.47
C VAL A 60 -3.66 1.92 15.32
N ASP A 61 -3.24 2.43 14.15
CA ASP A 61 -3.12 1.67 12.92
C ASP A 61 -1.73 1.08 12.71
N ARG A 62 -1.67 0.09 11.82
CA ARG A 62 -0.45 -0.51 11.28
C ARG A 62 -0.54 -0.54 9.76
N TYR A 63 0.51 -0.11 9.09
CA TYR A 63 0.55 0.04 7.63
C TYR A 63 1.59 -0.89 7.02
N VAL A 64 1.26 -1.49 5.89
CA VAL A 64 2.21 -2.17 5.01
C VAL A 64 2.21 -1.41 3.69
N ILE A 65 3.39 -0.95 3.29
CA ILE A 65 3.56 0.03 2.23
C ILE A 65 4.37 -0.61 1.10
N LEU A 66 3.89 -0.46 -0.14
CA LEU A 66 4.67 -0.76 -1.33
C LEU A 66 5.34 0.54 -1.79
N ASP A 67 6.64 0.63 -1.56
CA ASP A 67 7.46 1.79 -1.94
C ASP A 67 8.19 1.53 -3.28
N ASP A 68 8.15 2.50 -4.19
CA ASP A 68 8.92 2.53 -5.44
C ASP A 68 9.57 3.92 -5.68
N GLU A 69 9.82 4.69 -4.61
CA GLU A 69 10.41 6.02 -4.68
C GLU A 69 11.82 6.01 -5.28
N ARG A 70 12.58 4.94 -5.04
CA ARG A 70 13.91 4.71 -5.64
C ARG A 70 13.85 4.28 -7.10
N GLY A 71 12.66 3.95 -7.59
CA GLY A 71 12.41 3.44 -8.93
C GLY A 71 11.75 4.46 -9.83
N LYS A 72 10.71 4.00 -10.54
CA LYS A 72 9.97 4.82 -11.52
C LYS A 72 8.78 5.52 -10.85
N LYS A 73 8.70 5.51 -9.51
CA LYS A 73 7.53 5.94 -8.73
C LYS A 73 6.26 5.25 -9.23
N ALA A 74 6.37 3.96 -9.51
CA ALA A 74 5.39 3.16 -10.20
C ALA A 74 4.62 2.20 -9.27
N ALA A 75 4.72 2.34 -7.95
CA ALA A 75 4.02 1.49 -6.97
C ALA A 75 2.53 1.30 -7.31
N LEU A 76 1.86 2.39 -7.73
CA LEU A 76 0.46 2.33 -8.15
C LEU A 76 0.25 1.45 -9.41
N SER A 77 1.15 1.54 -10.39
CA SER A 77 1.10 0.69 -11.59
C SER A 77 1.45 -0.76 -11.27
N ILE A 78 2.32 -1.00 -10.30
CA ILE A 78 2.67 -2.34 -9.83
C ILE A 78 1.46 -2.98 -9.15
N GLU A 79 0.77 -2.24 -8.29
CA GLU A 79 -0.38 -2.76 -7.54
C GLU A 79 -1.60 -2.97 -8.46
N PHE A 80 -2.02 -1.95 -9.22
CA PHE A 80 -3.30 -1.95 -9.95
C PHE A 80 -3.16 -2.13 -11.47
N GLY A 81 -1.95 -2.12 -11.99
CA GLY A 81 -1.70 -2.09 -13.43
C GLY A 81 -1.82 -0.69 -14.02
N ARG A 82 -1.62 -0.60 -15.33
CA ARG A 82 -1.81 0.64 -16.11
C ARG A 82 -2.28 0.32 -17.53
N ALA A 83 -3.04 1.25 -18.10
CA ALA A 83 -3.31 1.25 -19.54
C ALA A 83 -2.07 1.69 -20.32
N ALA A 84 -2.08 1.44 -21.62
CA ALA A 84 -1.07 2.01 -22.50
C ALA A 84 -1.32 3.52 -22.62
N ASP A 85 -0.25 4.31 -22.57
CA ASP A 85 -0.34 5.77 -22.65
C ASP A 85 0.92 6.35 -23.30
N VAL A 86 0.81 7.57 -23.84
CA VAL A 86 1.94 8.30 -24.41
C VAL A 86 2.42 9.31 -23.38
N VAL A 87 3.65 9.11 -22.89
CA VAL A 87 4.26 9.98 -21.89
C VAL A 87 5.42 10.77 -22.50
N VAL A 88 5.57 12.02 -22.07
CA VAL A 88 6.73 12.83 -22.42
C VAL A 88 7.88 12.45 -21.49
N LYS A 89 8.99 11.98 -22.06
CA LYS A 89 10.24 11.75 -21.33
C LYS A 89 11.33 12.67 -21.82
N LYS A 90 12.28 12.99 -20.96
CA LYS A 90 13.50 13.69 -21.35
C LYS A 90 14.56 12.67 -21.78
N ASP A 91 15.23 12.93 -22.88
CA ASP A 91 16.41 12.17 -23.29
C ASP A 91 17.65 12.57 -22.47
N LYS A 92 18.80 12.01 -22.83
CA LYS A 92 20.09 12.28 -22.17
C LYS A 92 20.54 13.73 -22.33
N ASP A 93 20.06 14.43 -23.35
CA ASP A 93 20.37 15.82 -23.67
C ASP A 93 19.32 16.79 -23.10
N GLY A 94 18.32 16.26 -22.38
CA GLY A 94 17.25 17.02 -21.72
C GLY A 94 16.06 17.37 -22.59
N GLN A 95 16.03 16.95 -23.86
CA GLN A 95 14.96 17.26 -24.79
C GLN A 95 13.75 16.33 -24.60
N PRO A 96 12.51 16.87 -24.62
CA PRO A 96 11.31 16.07 -24.49
C PRO A 96 11.07 15.24 -25.76
N HIS A 97 10.80 13.94 -25.58
CA HIS A 97 10.33 13.04 -26.64
C HIS A 97 9.15 12.21 -26.13
N LEU A 98 8.29 11.81 -27.06
CA LEU A 98 7.13 10.98 -26.77
C LEU A 98 7.56 9.52 -26.69
N VAL A 99 7.20 8.85 -25.59
CA VAL A 99 7.42 7.42 -25.39
C VAL A 99 6.07 6.76 -25.16
N MET A 100 5.80 5.72 -25.95
CA MET A 100 4.66 4.85 -25.70
C MET A 100 4.99 3.95 -24.51
N GLN A 101 4.26 4.11 -23.42
CA GLN A 101 4.31 3.23 -22.27
C GLN A 101 3.28 2.11 -22.48
N SER A 102 3.74 0.86 -22.53
CA SER A 102 2.83 -0.28 -22.70
C SER A 102 1.94 -0.49 -21.48
N ALA A 103 0.74 -1.02 -21.75
CA ALA A 103 -0.16 -1.51 -20.72
C ALA A 103 0.51 -2.63 -19.91
N SER A 104 0.17 -2.71 -18.63
CA SER A 104 0.58 -3.82 -17.76
C SER A 104 -0.56 -4.19 -16.82
N GLU A 105 -0.71 -5.49 -16.56
CA GLU A 105 -1.60 -5.95 -15.50
C GLU A 105 -1.04 -5.62 -14.12
N GLY A 106 -1.93 -5.37 -13.16
CA GLY A 106 -1.56 -5.19 -11.76
C GLY A 106 -1.19 -6.51 -11.12
N LEU A 107 -0.13 -6.50 -10.32
CA LEU A 107 0.32 -7.66 -9.55
C LEU A 107 -0.49 -7.84 -8.27
N PHE A 108 -1.14 -6.76 -7.79
CA PHE A 108 -1.94 -6.72 -6.57
C PHE A 108 -1.17 -7.27 -5.37
N ILE A 109 0.07 -6.81 -5.17
CA ILE A 109 0.99 -7.33 -4.16
C ILE A 109 0.38 -7.18 -2.77
N LEU A 110 -0.04 -5.96 -2.41
CA LEU A 110 -0.60 -5.68 -1.09
C LEU A 110 -1.96 -6.34 -0.90
N ALA A 111 -2.85 -6.26 -1.89
CA ALA A 111 -4.16 -6.88 -1.80
C ALA A 111 -4.07 -8.42 -1.64
N ARG A 112 -3.16 -9.07 -2.38
CA ARG A 112 -2.94 -10.52 -2.25
C ARG A 112 -2.29 -10.88 -0.92
N ALA A 113 -1.30 -10.11 -0.47
CA ALA A 113 -0.64 -10.35 0.81
C ALA A 113 -1.62 -10.28 1.99
N ALA A 114 -2.56 -9.33 1.94
CA ALA A 114 -3.61 -9.14 2.93
C ALA A 114 -4.84 -10.04 2.75
N ASN A 115 -4.85 -10.95 1.75
CA ASN A 115 -6.01 -11.76 1.38
C ASN A 115 -7.29 -10.94 1.11
N LEU A 116 -7.12 -9.74 0.58
CA LEU A 116 -8.22 -8.86 0.21
C LEU A 116 -8.60 -9.08 -1.26
N PRO A 117 -9.88 -8.87 -1.62
CA PRO A 117 -10.30 -8.93 -3.01
C PRO A 117 -9.57 -7.86 -3.83
N LYS A 118 -9.16 -8.24 -5.05
CA LYS A 118 -8.56 -7.29 -6.01
C LYS A 118 -9.58 -6.22 -6.38
N LYS A 119 -9.47 -5.03 -5.78
CA LYS A 119 -10.26 -3.87 -6.20
C LYS A 119 -9.51 -3.16 -7.33
N ARG A 120 -10.13 -3.05 -8.51
CA ARG A 120 -9.64 -2.14 -9.55
C ARG A 120 -9.73 -0.71 -9.01
N LYS A 121 -8.75 0.15 -9.35
CA LYS A 121 -8.80 1.57 -9.02
C LYS A 121 -10.14 2.12 -9.53
N GLY A 122 -11.02 2.54 -8.63
CA GLY A 122 -12.29 3.19 -9.00
C GLY A 122 -11.98 4.40 -9.87
N LYS A 123 -12.84 4.69 -10.86
CA LYS A 123 -12.76 5.95 -11.60
C LYS A 123 -12.85 7.07 -10.55
N VAL A 124 -11.83 7.92 -10.49
CA VAL A 124 -11.91 9.14 -9.69
C VAL A 124 -12.96 10.00 -10.41
N HIS A 125 -14.12 10.18 -9.79
CA HIS A 125 -15.04 11.22 -10.22
C HIS A 125 -14.38 12.55 -9.82
N LEU A 126 -13.92 13.27 -10.83
CA LEU A 126 -13.57 14.68 -10.71
C LEU A 126 -14.88 15.43 -10.93
N ASP A 127 -15.45 15.95 -9.85
CA ASP A 127 -16.53 16.93 -9.91
C ASP A 127 -16.00 18.27 -10.49
#